data_AF-A0A2M7FNC0-F1
#
_entry.id   AF-A0A2M7FNC0-F1
#
_cell.length_a   1.000
_cell.length_b   1.000
_cell.length_c   1.000
_cell.angle_alpha   90.00
_cell.angle_beta   90.00
_cell.angle_gamma   90.00
#
_symmetry.space_group_name_H-M   'P 1'
#
loop_
_entity.id
_entity.type
_entity.pdbx_description
1 polymer ?
#
loop_
_entity_poly.entity_id
_entity_poly.type
_entity_poly.pdbx_seq_one_letter_code
_entity_poly.pdbx_strand_id
1 'polypeptide(L)'
;SQVKKDLPVDPTVLFVGTFKWLPNIEAVDEIVKKIWPQIREVLPTAKLKIVGFSPTAKIKSYASEPSIKVLGGIADIRNAFARAHVLLAPIRSGKGTRYKVLEAMITGTPVVATTLAAEGLDLKNGQNVLIADSSSGLAQSTIKLLKDKELQKQFAKAGEMIVKESYSWDTIAKELDKVYKEFKH
;
A
#
# COMPACT_ATOMS: atom_id res chain seq x y z
N SER A 1 12.45 -10.81 -11.86
CA SER A 1 13.52 -10.26 -11.02
C SER A 1 12.91 -9.39 -9.92
N GLN A 2 13.35 -9.55 -8.68
CA GLN A 2 12.98 -8.66 -7.58
C GLN A 2 13.65 -7.30 -7.78
N VAL A 3 12.88 -6.21 -7.64
CA VAL A 3 13.45 -4.85 -7.62
C VAL A 3 14.01 -4.59 -6.23
N LYS A 4 15.30 -4.23 -6.13
CA LYS A 4 15.94 -3.90 -4.86
C LYS A 4 15.35 -2.60 -4.29
N LYS A 5 15.16 -2.53 -2.97
CA LYS A 5 14.78 -1.27 -2.29
C LYS A 5 15.82 -0.19 -2.57
N ASP A 6 15.33 0.99 -2.93
CA ASP A 6 16.10 2.21 -3.19
C ASP A 6 15.43 3.37 -2.43
N LEU A 7 15.55 3.34 -1.12
CA LEU A 7 14.83 4.26 -0.25
C LEU A 7 15.46 5.66 -0.32
N PRO A 8 14.67 6.73 -0.54
CA PRO A 8 15.16 8.09 -0.41
C PRO A 8 15.49 8.42 1.06
N VAL A 9 16.25 9.51 1.27
CA VAL A 9 16.56 10.00 2.64
C VAL A 9 15.28 10.41 3.38
N ASP A 10 14.37 11.10 2.69
CA ASP A 10 13.11 11.55 3.29
C ASP A 10 12.11 10.39 3.44
N PRO A 11 11.42 10.28 4.60
CA PRO A 11 10.32 9.34 4.78
C PRO A 11 9.31 9.48 3.64
N THR A 12 8.96 8.36 2.99
CA THR A 12 8.13 8.39 1.80
C THR A 12 6.94 7.45 1.95
N VAL A 13 5.74 8.03 1.93
CA VAL A 13 4.47 7.30 1.91
C VAL A 13 3.99 7.19 0.47
N LEU A 14 3.50 6.01 0.09
CA LEU A 14 2.99 5.72 -1.25
C LEU A 14 1.50 5.42 -1.19
N PHE A 15 0.77 5.92 -2.17
CA PHE A 15 -0.54 5.43 -2.57
C PHE A 15 -0.52 5.07 -4.06
N VAL A 16 -1.04 3.90 -4.41
CA VAL A 16 -1.16 3.43 -5.80
C VAL A 16 -2.63 3.21 -6.16
N GLY A 17 -3.07 3.68 -7.33
CA GLY A 17 -4.42 3.40 -7.82
C GLY A 17 -4.71 3.89 -9.24
N THR A 18 -5.86 3.47 -9.77
CA THR A 18 -6.45 4.06 -10.97
C THR A 18 -7.52 5.08 -10.56
N PHE A 19 -7.35 6.33 -10.98
CA PHE A 19 -8.17 7.45 -10.50
C PHE A 19 -9.40 7.72 -11.36
N LYS A 20 -9.82 6.76 -12.19
CA LYS A 20 -11.19 6.67 -12.70
C LYS A 20 -12.14 6.00 -11.70
N TRP A 21 -11.60 5.23 -10.77
CA TRP A 21 -12.37 4.50 -9.76
C TRP A 21 -12.57 5.35 -8.51
N LEU A 22 -13.84 5.57 -8.15
CA LEU A 22 -14.23 6.40 -7.01
C LEU A 22 -13.53 6.03 -5.69
N PRO A 23 -13.40 4.74 -5.30
CA PRO A 23 -12.71 4.39 -4.06
C PRO A 23 -11.26 4.88 -3.96
N ASN A 24 -10.53 4.95 -5.09
CA ASN A 24 -9.16 5.48 -5.09
C ASN A 24 -9.14 7.00 -4.95
N ILE A 25 -10.14 7.69 -5.53
CA ILE A 25 -10.27 9.15 -5.40
C ILE A 25 -10.60 9.51 -3.95
N GLU A 26 -11.55 8.79 -3.33
CA GLU A 26 -11.94 8.96 -1.93
C GLU A 26 -10.77 8.71 -0.99
N ALA A 27 -10.02 7.63 -1.21
CA ALA A 27 -8.84 7.32 -0.43
C ALA A 27 -7.77 8.41 -0.51
N VAL A 28 -7.49 8.96 -1.70
CA VAL A 28 -6.55 10.08 -1.82
C VAL A 28 -7.08 11.35 -1.13
N ASP A 29 -8.37 11.66 -1.26
CA ASP A 29 -8.97 12.80 -0.56
C ASP A 29 -8.82 12.68 0.96
N GLU A 30 -9.08 11.49 1.51
CA GLU A 30 -8.87 11.19 2.92
C GLU A 30 -7.39 11.30 3.32
N ILE A 31 -6.48 10.73 2.51
CA ILE A 31 -5.03 10.85 2.77
C ILE A 31 -4.66 12.32 2.87
N VAL A 32 -4.95 13.11 1.84
CA VAL A 32 -4.45 14.49 1.75
C VAL A 32 -5.09 15.39 2.80
N LYS A 33 -6.40 15.24 3.06
CA LYS A 33 -7.12 16.17 3.95
C LYS A 33 -7.09 15.78 5.42
N LYS A 34 -7.03 14.48 5.73
CA LYS A 34 -7.20 13.98 7.11
C LYS A 34 -5.95 13.33 7.67
N ILE A 35 -5.26 12.51 6.88
CA ILE A 35 -4.15 11.67 7.37
C ILE A 35 -2.80 12.40 7.24
N TRP A 36 -2.55 12.99 6.07
CA TRP A 36 -1.27 13.61 5.71
C TRP A 36 -0.87 14.78 6.61
N PRO A 37 -1.78 15.70 7.01
CA PRO A 37 -1.43 16.79 7.91
C PRO A 37 -0.87 16.28 9.25
N GLN A 38 -1.47 15.23 9.82
CA GLN A 38 -1.01 14.61 11.08
C GLN A 38 0.37 13.96 10.93
N ILE A 39 0.65 13.31 9.79
CA ILE A 39 1.98 12.74 9.50
C ILE A 39 3.01 13.87 9.38
N ARG A 40 2.68 14.95 8.66
CA ARG A 40 3.58 16.09 8.40
C ARG A 40 3.89 16.89 9.67
N GLU A 41 2.96 16.96 10.61
CA GLU A 41 3.18 17.58 11.92
C GLU A 41 4.31 16.89 12.70
N VAL A 42 4.34 15.55 12.66
CA VAL A 42 5.38 14.76 13.37
C VAL A 42 6.64 14.55 12.52
N LEU A 43 6.50 14.47 11.20
CA LEU A 43 7.59 14.22 10.24
C LEU A 43 7.59 15.29 9.12
N PRO A 44 8.10 16.51 9.39
CA PRO A 44 8.04 17.64 8.45
C PRO A 44 8.85 17.48 7.16
N THR A 45 9.67 16.43 7.03
CA THR A 45 10.38 16.10 5.79
C THR A 45 9.65 15.05 4.96
N ALA A 46 8.64 14.37 5.53
CA ALA A 46 7.95 13.27 4.88
C ALA A 46 7.31 13.70 3.55
N LYS A 47 7.36 12.81 2.56
CA LYS A 47 6.82 13.00 1.21
C LYS A 47 5.72 11.98 0.92
N LEU A 48 4.65 12.44 0.28
CA LEU A 48 3.58 11.59 -0.22
C LEU A 48 3.72 11.43 -1.73
N LYS A 49 3.74 10.19 -2.22
CA LYS A 49 3.70 9.86 -3.64
C LYS A 49 2.35 9.24 -3.97
N ILE A 50 1.63 9.85 -4.91
CA ILE A 50 0.38 9.33 -5.47
C ILE A 50 0.70 8.88 -6.91
N VAL A 51 0.59 7.58 -7.16
CA VAL A 51 1.02 6.96 -8.41
C VAL A 51 -0.12 6.15 -9.03
N GLY A 52 -0.21 6.18 -10.35
CA GLY A 52 -1.10 5.33 -11.13
C GLY A 52 -1.96 6.10 -12.14
N PHE A 53 -2.80 5.36 -12.84
CA PHE A 53 -3.37 5.82 -14.10
C PHE A 53 -4.52 6.82 -13.96
N SER A 54 -4.66 7.66 -14.98
CA SER A 54 -5.78 8.59 -15.15
C SER A 54 -6.06 9.54 -13.96
N PRO A 55 -5.05 10.21 -13.37
CA PRO A 55 -5.29 11.17 -12.30
C PRO A 55 -6.24 12.28 -12.78
N THR A 56 -7.34 12.48 -12.04
CA THR A 56 -8.31 13.55 -12.32
C THR A 56 -7.69 14.92 -12.05
N ALA A 57 -8.33 16.00 -12.52
CA ALA A 57 -7.88 17.36 -12.23
C ALA A 57 -7.75 17.62 -10.72
N LYS A 58 -8.70 17.11 -9.92
CA LYS A 58 -8.67 17.16 -8.45
C LYS A 58 -7.46 16.43 -7.87
N ILE A 59 -7.13 15.23 -8.36
CA ILE A 59 -5.96 14.49 -7.86
C ILE A 59 -4.67 15.24 -8.21
N LYS A 60 -4.58 15.75 -9.44
CA LYS A 60 -3.42 16.55 -9.88
C LYS A 60 -3.24 17.82 -9.06
N SER A 61 -4.34 18.48 -8.65
CA SER A 61 -4.26 19.73 -7.90
C SER A 61 -3.58 19.58 -6.54
N TYR A 62 -3.56 18.38 -5.94
CA TYR A 62 -2.83 18.16 -4.68
C TYR A 62 -1.30 18.29 -4.81
N ALA A 63 -0.74 18.28 -6.02
CA ALA A 63 0.68 18.54 -6.23
C ALA A 63 1.06 20.02 -6.02
N SER A 64 0.10 20.92 -5.72
CA SER A 64 0.40 22.28 -5.26
C SER A 64 1.04 22.31 -3.87
N GLU A 65 0.82 21.28 -3.06
CA GLU A 65 1.48 21.08 -1.78
C GLU A 65 2.89 20.47 -2.02
N PRO A 66 3.99 21.16 -1.65
CA PRO A 66 5.36 20.72 -1.98
C PRO A 66 5.75 19.34 -1.40
N SER A 67 5.05 18.88 -0.36
CA SER A 67 5.25 17.55 0.21
C SER A 67 4.55 16.42 -0.55
N ILE A 68 3.71 16.72 -1.55
CA ILE A 68 2.92 15.76 -2.32
C ILE A 68 3.39 15.72 -3.77
N LYS A 69 3.64 14.52 -4.30
CA LYS A 69 3.94 14.28 -5.72
C LYS A 69 2.89 13.39 -6.34
N VAL A 70 2.29 13.85 -7.44
CA VAL A 70 1.35 13.08 -8.26
C VAL A 70 2.04 12.71 -9.56
N LEU A 71 2.41 11.44 -9.73
CA LEU A 71 3.27 11.00 -10.84
C LEU A 71 2.49 10.45 -12.04
N GLY A 72 1.20 10.17 -11.89
CA GLY A 72 0.45 9.46 -12.93
C GLY A 72 0.95 8.03 -13.14
N GLY A 73 0.72 7.47 -14.32
CA GLY A 73 1.25 6.15 -14.71
C GLY A 73 2.76 6.19 -14.91
N ILE A 74 3.47 5.18 -14.44
CA ILE A 74 4.91 5.01 -14.63
C ILE A 74 5.21 3.71 -15.36
N ALA A 75 6.35 3.63 -16.04
CA ALA A 75 6.73 2.47 -16.86
C ALA A 75 6.78 1.16 -16.07
N ASP A 76 7.27 1.21 -14.83
CA ASP A 76 7.31 0.06 -13.94
C ASP A 76 6.85 0.47 -12.52
N ILE A 77 5.68 -0.03 -12.12
CA ILE A 77 5.09 0.32 -10.82
C ILE A 77 5.95 -0.16 -9.64
N ARG A 78 6.75 -1.21 -9.83
CA ARG A 78 7.65 -1.75 -8.79
C ARG A 78 8.66 -0.70 -8.32
N ASN A 79 9.06 0.22 -9.20
CA ASN A 79 9.94 1.34 -8.85
C ASN A 79 9.29 2.33 -7.87
N ALA A 80 7.95 2.48 -7.89
CA ALA A 80 7.26 3.30 -6.90
C ALA A 80 7.36 2.67 -5.50
N PHE A 81 7.11 1.37 -5.40
CA PHE A 81 7.20 0.64 -4.14
C PHE A 81 8.64 0.52 -3.62
N ALA A 82 9.61 0.23 -4.49
CA ALA A 82 11.03 0.16 -4.13
C ALA A 82 11.55 1.46 -3.48
N ARG A 83 10.97 2.60 -3.87
CA ARG A 83 11.32 3.95 -3.41
C ARG A 83 10.32 4.54 -2.41
N ALA A 84 9.59 3.68 -1.69
CA ALA A 84 8.64 4.05 -0.65
C ALA A 84 8.94 3.29 0.64
N HIS A 85 8.78 3.96 1.78
CA HIS A 85 8.95 3.37 3.10
C HIS A 85 7.68 2.65 3.57
N VAL A 86 6.51 3.19 3.20
CA VAL A 86 5.20 2.64 3.58
C VAL A 86 4.23 2.79 2.42
N LEU A 87 3.45 1.74 2.13
CA LEU A 87 2.20 1.85 1.39
C LEU A 87 1.08 2.18 2.38
N LEU A 88 0.33 3.25 2.11
CA LEU A 88 -0.87 3.60 2.86
C LEU A 88 -2.11 3.28 2.01
N ALA A 89 -2.98 2.40 2.49
CA ALA A 89 -4.17 1.93 1.77
C ALA A 89 -5.47 2.16 2.57
N PRO A 90 -5.98 3.40 2.63
CA PRO A 90 -7.18 3.74 3.38
C PRO A 90 -8.44 3.51 2.54
N ILE A 91 -8.64 2.27 2.07
CA ILE A 91 -9.76 1.91 1.21
C ILE A 91 -10.99 1.60 2.06
N ARG A 92 -12.10 2.30 1.83
CA ARG A 92 -13.34 2.15 2.61
C ARG A 92 -14.54 1.67 1.81
N SER A 93 -14.38 1.59 0.50
CA SER A 93 -15.43 1.25 -0.44
C SER A 93 -14.85 0.44 -1.60
N GLY A 94 -15.70 -0.34 -2.27
CA GLY A 94 -15.33 -1.12 -3.45
C GLY A 94 -14.82 -2.54 -3.17
N LYS A 95 -14.98 -3.42 -4.17
CA LYS A 95 -14.62 -4.85 -4.13
C LYS A 95 -13.38 -5.18 -4.99
N GLY A 96 -12.62 -4.17 -5.42
CA GLY A 96 -11.50 -4.36 -6.34
C GLY A 96 -10.38 -5.19 -5.72
N THR A 97 -9.63 -5.91 -6.56
CA THR A 97 -8.55 -6.79 -6.11
C THR A 97 -7.49 -6.01 -5.32
N ARG A 98 -7.02 -6.58 -4.19
CA ARG A 98 -6.07 -5.95 -3.26
C ARG A 98 -4.63 -5.95 -3.77
N TYR A 99 -4.43 -5.87 -5.09
CA TYR A 99 -3.13 -5.99 -5.74
C TYR A 99 -2.09 -5.05 -5.17
N LYS A 100 -2.45 -3.79 -4.88
CA LYS A 100 -1.49 -2.83 -4.31
C LYS A 100 -0.84 -3.31 -3.01
N VAL A 101 -1.58 -4.06 -2.18
CA VAL A 101 -1.06 -4.63 -0.92
C VAL A 101 -0.08 -5.77 -1.23
N LEU A 102 -0.44 -6.67 -2.14
CA LEU A 102 0.44 -7.75 -2.58
C LEU A 102 1.71 -7.24 -3.28
N GLU A 103 1.59 -6.22 -4.13
CA GLU A 103 2.72 -5.56 -4.80
C GLU A 103 3.66 -4.88 -3.80
N ALA A 104 3.11 -4.25 -2.76
CA ALA A 104 3.91 -3.73 -1.66
C ALA A 104 4.66 -4.85 -0.93
N MET A 105 3.99 -5.95 -0.60
CA MET A 105 4.60 -7.08 0.10
C MET A 105 5.72 -7.75 -0.71
N ILE A 106 5.48 -8.01 -2.00
CA ILE A 106 6.47 -8.66 -2.87
C ILE A 106 7.71 -7.80 -3.12
N THR A 107 7.57 -6.48 -2.95
CA THR A 107 8.66 -5.49 -3.07
C THR A 107 9.26 -5.10 -1.72
N GLY A 108 8.87 -5.76 -0.63
CA GLY A 108 9.38 -5.48 0.72
C GLY A 108 8.99 -4.09 1.23
N THR A 109 7.80 -3.61 0.88
CA THR A 109 7.24 -2.33 1.33
C THR A 109 6.19 -2.60 2.41
N PRO A 110 6.45 -2.18 3.67
CA PRO A 110 5.47 -2.27 4.76
C PRO A 110 4.14 -1.60 4.42
N VAL A 111 3.05 -2.15 4.95
CA VAL A 111 1.69 -1.72 4.62
C VAL A 111 0.97 -1.22 5.87
N VAL A 112 0.31 -0.08 5.72
CA VAL A 112 -0.74 0.41 6.61
C VAL A 112 -2.05 0.40 5.83
N ALA A 113 -3.09 -0.25 6.36
CA ALA A 113 -4.33 -0.45 5.63
C ALA A 113 -5.55 -0.32 6.54
N THR A 114 -6.72 -0.09 5.95
CA THR A 114 -8.00 -0.38 6.62
C THR A 114 -8.26 -1.88 6.68
N THR A 115 -9.18 -2.30 7.54
CA THR A 115 -9.64 -3.69 7.61
C THR A 115 -10.14 -4.15 6.23
N LEU A 116 -10.92 -3.32 5.54
CA LEU A 116 -11.40 -3.62 4.19
C LEU A 116 -10.26 -3.78 3.19
N ALA A 117 -9.23 -2.94 3.23
CA ALA A 117 -8.09 -3.05 2.31
C ALA A 117 -7.26 -4.34 2.51
N ALA A 118 -7.25 -4.89 3.73
CA ALA A 118 -6.56 -6.13 4.08
C ALA A 118 -7.44 -7.40 3.92
N GLU A 119 -8.74 -7.24 3.72
CA GLU A 119 -9.70 -8.35 3.59
C GLU A 119 -9.29 -9.36 2.51
N GLY A 120 -9.41 -10.65 2.85
CA GLY A 120 -9.09 -11.77 1.97
C GLY A 120 -7.61 -12.05 1.79
N LEU A 121 -6.74 -11.33 2.51
CA LEU A 121 -5.31 -11.60 2.58
C LEU A 121 -4.99 -12.19 3.97
N ASP A 122 -4.05 -13.14 4.08
CA ASP A 122 -3.61 -13.73 5.35
C ASP A 122 -2.72 -12.78 6.17
N LEU A 123 -3.28 -11.62 6.48
CA LEU A 123 -2.60 -10.52 7.15
C LEU A 123 -3.01 -10.44 8.61
N LYS A 124 -2.02 -10.26 9.48
CA LYS A 124 -2.18 -10.19 10.92
C LYS A 124 -1.68 -8.83 11.39
N ASN A 125 -2.61 -8.04 11.93
CA ASN A 125 -2.31 -6.73 12.47
C ASN A 125 -1.19 -6.81 13.52
N GLY A 126 -0.18 -5.95 13.40
CA GLY A 126 0.98 -5.92 14.29
C GLY A 126 2.07 -6.94 13.97
N GLN A 127 1.86 -7.84 13.01
CA GLN A 127 2.86 -8.86 12.62
C GLN A 127 3.42 -8.61 11.21
N ASN A 128 2.55 -8.34 10.24
CA ASN A 128 2.91 -8.16 8.83
C ASN A 128 2.22 -6.96 8.15
N VAL A 129 1.28 -6.32 8.85
CA VAL A 129 0.55 -5.12 8.44
C VAL A 129 0.16 -4.32 9.69
N LEU A 130 -0.01 -3.01 9.58
CA LEU A 130 -0.76 -2.24 10.59
C LEU A 130 -2.15 -1.93 10.06
N ILE A 131 -3.18 -2.36 10.79
CA ILE A 131 -4.59 -2.15 10.43
C ILE A 131 -5.21 -1.10 11.35
N ALA A 132 -5.85 -0.11 10.75
CA ALA A 132 -6.66 0.88 11.45
C ALA A 132 -7.79 1.39 10.55
N ASP A 133 -8.97 1.60 11.13
CA ASP A 133 -10.15 2.06 10.39
C ASP A 133 -10.48 3.54 10.63
N SER A 134 -9.73 4.26 11.46
CA SER A 134 -9.85 5.71 11.60
C SER A 134 -8.70 6.44 10.88
N SER A 135 -8.94 7.64 10.36
CA SER A 135 -7.89 8.44 9.71
C SER A 135 -6.74 8.74 10.68
N SER A 136 -7.03 8.99 11.97
CA SER A 136 -6.01 9.19 13.00
C SER A 136 -5.21 7.91 13.30
N GLY A 137 -5.88 6.75 13.38
CA GLY A 137 -5.21 5.47 13.59
C GLY A 137 -4.30 5.09 12.41
N LEU A 138 -4.72 5.40 11.19
CA LEU A 138 -3.91 5.24 9.98
C LEU A 138 -2.69 6.18 10.00
N ALA A 139 -2.86 7.44 10.42
CA ALA A 139 -1.77 8.40 10.58
C ALA A 139 -0.74 7.90 11.61
N GLN A 140 -1.19 7.53 12.81
CA GLN A 140 -0.35 7.04 13.90
C GLN A 140 0.41 5.76 13.50
N SER A 141 -0.27 4.82 12.84
CA SER A 141 0.35 3.59 12.33
C SER A 141 1.43 3.89 11.27
N THR A 142 1.15 4.85 10.38
CA THR A 142 2.12 5.28 9.37
C THR A 142 3.33 5.93 10.03
N ILE A 143 3.13 6.83 10.99
CA ILE A 143 4.22 7.46 11.76
C ILE A 143 5.06 6.40 12.49
N LYS A 144 4.41 5.42 13.15
CA LYS A 144 5.08 4.32 13.84
C LYS A 144 6.02 3.58 12.89
N LEU A 145 5.52 3.14 11.74
CA LEU A 145 6.35 2.46 10.75
C LEU A 145 7.46 3.36 10.23
N LEU A 146 7.20 4.62 9.89
CA LEU A 146 8.23 5.53 9.36
C LEU A 146 9.37 5.79 10.37
N LYS A 147 9.10 5.74 11.68
CA LYS A 147 10.11 5.96 12.74
C LYS A 147 10.86 4.68 13.16
N ASP A 148 10.29 3.50 12.93
CA ASP A 148 10.85 2.24 13.39
C ASP A 148 11.43 1.41 12.22
N LYS A 149 12.75 1.51 12.04
CA LYS A 149 13.46 0.79 10.96
C LYS A 149 13.45 -0.73 11.14
N GLU A 150 13.42 -1.24 12.37
CA GLU A 150 13.39 -2.69 12.57
C GLU A 150 12.00 -3.25 12.33
N LEU A 151 10.96 -2.54 12.73
CA LEU A 151 9.59 -2.89 12.36
C LEU A 151 9.39 -2.86 10.84
N GLN A 152 9.97 -1.89 10.13
CA GLN A 152 9.94 -1.87 8.67
C GLN A 152 10.58 -3.14 8.07
N LYS A 153 11.77 -3.53 8.52
CA LYS A 153 12.45 -4.75 8.04
C LYS A 153 11.65 -6.01 8.37
N GLN A 154 11.13 -6.11 9.59
CA GLN A 154 10.29 -7.22 10.02
C GLN A 154 9.07 -7.37 9.11
N PHE A 155 8.33 -6.28 8.88
CA PHE A 155 7.11 -6.30 8.08
C PHE A 155 7.41 -6.56 6.60
N ALA A 156 8.50 -6.00 6.07
CA ALA A 156 8.95 -6.29 4.71
C ALA A 156 9.23 -7.79 4.52
N LYS A 157 9.98 -8.42 5.45
CA LYS A 157 10.28 -9.85 5.39
C LYS A 157 9.02 -10.71 5.57
N ALA A 158 8.16 -10.36 6.52
CA ALA A 158 6.91 -11.08 6.77
C ALA A 158 5.96 -11.02 5.57
N GLY A 159 5.79 -9.84 4.96
CA GLY A 159 4.99 -9.67 3.76
C GLY A 159 5.53 -10.48 2.57
N GLU A 160 6.85 -10.46 2.36
CA GLU A 160 7.48 -11.25 1.29
C GLU A 160 7.23 -12.76 1.45
N MET A 161 7.30 -13.29 2.68
CA MET A 161 7.01 -14.71 2.96
C MET A 161 5.57 -15.07 2.64
N ILE A 162 4.60 -14.24 3.05
CA ILE A 162 3.17 -14.47 2.75
C ILE A 162 2.94 -14.57 1.25
N VAL A 163 3.53 -13.66 0.47
CA VAL A 163 3.34 -13.68 -0.98
C VAL A 163 3.97 -14.94 -1.61
N LYS A 164 5.14 -15.36 -1.12
CA LYS A 164 5.81 -16.58 -1.60
C LYS A 164 5.01 -17.85 -1.27
N GLU A 165 4.42 -17.93 -0.08
CA GLU A 165 3.67 -19.11 0.37
C GLU A 165 2.30 -19.21 -0.28
N SER A 166 1.55 -18.09 -0.34
CA SER A 166 0.17 -18.08 -0.82
C SER A 166 0.03 -17.94 -2.34
N TYR A 167 1.03 -17.41 -3.04
CA TYR A 167 0.93 -17.10 -4.48
C TYR A 167 2.04 -17.74 -5.32
N SER A 168 2.67 -18.82 -4.84
CA SER A 168 3.50 -19.66 -5.71
C SER A 168 2.62 -20.36 -6.76
N TRP A 169 3.18 -20.62 -7.94
CA TRP A 169 2.49 -21.38 -9.00
C TRP A 169 1.99 -22.73 -8.49
N ASP A 170 2.75 -23.38 -7.61
CA ASP A 170 2.38 -24.65 -6.99
C ASP A 170 1.16 -24.53 -6.06
N THR A 171 1.04 -23.44 -5.30
CA THR A 171 -0.10 -23.18 -4.42
C THR A 171 -1.36 -22.88 -5.23
N ILE A 172 -1.25 -22.01 -6.25
CA ILE A 172 -2.36 -21.65 -7.13
C ILE A 172 -2.86 -22.88 -7.92
N ALA A 173 -1.94 -23.72 -8.42
CA ALA A 173 -2.29 -24.96 -9.12
C ALA A 173 -2.99 -25.98 -8.19
N LYS A 174 -2.52 -26.14 -6.95
CA LYS A 174 -3.13 -27.06 -5.97
C LYS A 174 -4.53 -26.63 -5.54
N GLU A 175 -4.78 -25.34 -5.37
CA GLU A 175 -6.12 -24.84 -5.04
C GLU A 175 -7.10 -25.01 -6.21
N LEU A 176 -6.65 -24.71 -7.45
CA LEU A 176 -7.44 -24.96 -8.65
C LEU A 176 -7.78 -26.46 -8.78
N ASP A 177 -6.82 -27.36 -8.58
CA ASP A 177 -7.05 -28.81 -8.61
C ASP A 177 -8.05 -29.27 -7.56
N LYS A 178 -8.07 -28.64 -6.38
CA LYS A 178 -9.03 -28.96 -5.32
C LYS A 178 -10.45 -28.55 -5.72
N VAL A 179 -10.62 -27.34 -6.24
CA VAL A 179 -11.91 -26.86 -6.77
C VAL A 179 -12.39 -27.74 -7.93
N TYR A 180 -11.50 -28.10 -8.87
CA TYR A 180 -11.85 -28.99 -9.98
C TYR A 180 -12.26 -30.39 -9.53
N LYS A 181 -11.72 -30.90 -8.41
CA LYS A 181 -12.13 -32.19 -7.82
C LYS A 181 -13.48 -32.10 -7.12
N GLU A 182 -13.77 -30.97 -6.47
CA GLU A 182 -15.07 -30.73 -5.83
C GLU A 182 -16.22 -30.56 -6.85
N PHE A 183 -15.95 -30.03 -8.05
CA PHE A 183 -16.94 -29.91 -9.13
C PHE A 183 -17.12 -31.20 -9.97
N LYS A 184 -16.29 -32.23 -9.76
CA LYS A 184 -16.36 -33.52 -10.47
C LYS A 184 -17.13 -34.59 -9.69
N HIS A 185 -17.81 -34.22 -8.60
CA HIS A 185 -18.80 -35.04 -7.88
C HIS A 185 -20.14 -34.31 -7.87
#